data_AF-A0A1F5KZL7-F1
#
_entry.id   AF-A0A1F5KZL7-F1
#
_cell.length_a   1.000
_cell.length_b   1.000
_cell.length_c   1.000
_cell.angle_alpha   90.00
_cell.angle_beta   90.00
_cell.angle_gamma   90.00
#
_symmetry.space_group_name_H-M   'P 1'
#
loop_
_entity.id
_entity.type
_entity.pdbx_description
1 polymer ?
#
loop_
_entity_poly.entity_id
_entity_poly.type
_entity_poly.pdbx_seq_one_letter_code
_entity_poly.pdbx_strand_id
1 'polypeptide(L)'
;MDGEFKRLKNIQMNALDENIMAFLEATHISVQSEGICNPRGPFKRSLIHYAAMGDCTELLLRLLDIGAPIDDRDQNKRTPLSWAA
;
A
#
# COMPACT_ATOMS: atom_id res chain seq x y z
N MET A 1 -4.48 -10.91 4.72
CA MET A 1 -5.16 -9.70 4.17
C MET A 1 -5.72 -8.72 5.21
N ASP A 2 -6.83 -8.98 5.92
CA ASP A 2 -7.45 -7.96 6.81
C ASP A 2 -6.53 -7.46 7.94
N GLY A 3 -5.71 -8.36 8.50
CA GLY A 3 -4.73 -8.01 9.54
C GLY A 3 -3.65 -7.04 9.04
N GLU A 4 -3.27 -7.12 7.78
CA GLU A 4 -2.25 -6.25 7.17
C GLU A 4 -2.81 -4.86 6.89
N PHE A 5 -4.04 -4.75 6.36
CA PHE A 5 -4.72 -3.47 6.23
C PHE A 5 -4.93 -2.78 7.58
N LYS A 6 -5.22 -3.56 8.64
CA LYS A 6 -5.26 -3.03 10.01
C LYS A 6 -3.89 -2.51 10.47
N ARG A 7 -2.80 -3.21 10.16
CA ARG A 7 -1.43 -2.74 10.44
C ARG A 7 -1.09 -1.47 9.68
N LEU A 8 -1.40 -1.37 8.39
CA LEU A 8 -1.18 -0.17 7.57
C LEU A 8 -1.86 1.08 8.15
N LYS A 9 -3.09 0.91 8.63
CA LYS A 9 -3.85 1.97 9.32
C LYS A 9 -3.21 2.35 10.67
N ASN A 10 -2.60 1.39 11.38
CA ASN A 10 -2.00 1.60 12.71
C ASN A 10 -0.54 2.12 12.69
N ILE A 11 0.28 1.77 11.69
CA ILE A 11 1.71 2.17 11.61
C ILE A 11 1.87 3.70 11.48
N GLN A 12 0.83 4.40 11.05
CA GLN A 12 0.86 5.82 10.77
C GLN A 12 0.06 6.65 11.79
N MET A 13 -0.15 6.15 13.02
CA MET A 13 -1.03 6.71 14.08
C MET A 13 -0.66 8.11 14.62
N ASN A 14 0.09 8.92 13.87
CA ASN A 14 0.32 10.33 14.19
C ASN A 14 0.00 11.29 13.02
N ALA A 15 -0.18 10.84 11.77
CA ALA A 15 -0.38 11.77 10.63
C ALA A 15 -0.94 11.14 9.34
N LEU A 16 -2.03 10.35 9.34
CA LEU A 16 -2.77 10.17 8.08
C LEU A 16 -3.55 11.43 7.77
N ASP A 17 -3.13 12.10 6.70
CA ASP A 17 -4.03 12.87 5.86
C ASP A 17 -5.26 12.00 5.53
N GLU A 18 -6.47 12.56 5.72
CA GLU A 18 -7.76 11.90 5.46
C GLU A 18 -7.79 11.21 4.08
N ASN A 19 -7.06 11.76 3.11
CA ASN A 19 -6.91 11.23 1.76
C ASN A 19 -6.24 9.84 1.73
N ILE A 20 -5.28 9.55 2.61
CA ILE A 20 -4.61 8.25 2.67
C ILE A 20 -5.54 7.21 3.29
N MET A 21 -6.31 7.58 4.32
CA MET A 21 -7.24 6.66 4.97
C MET A 21 -8.32 6.23 3.99
N ALA A 22 -8.93 7.20 3.30
CA ALA A 22 -9.92 6.94 2.26
C ALA A 22 -9.37 6.03 1.15
N PHE A 23 -8.13 6.26 0.71
CA PHE A 23 -7.47 5.40 -0.27
C PHE A 23 -7.30 3.96 0.24
N LEU A 24 -6.79 3.77 1.46
CA LEU A 24 -6.58 2.43 2.02
C LEU A 24 -7.90 1.69 2.25
N GLU A 25 -8.96 2.41 2.67
CA GLU A 25 -10.30 1.84 2.85
C GLU A 25 -10.89 1.37 1.51
N ALA A 26 -10.88 2.24 0.50
CA ALA A 26 -11.38 1.91 -0.84
C ALA A 26 -10.59 0.75 -1.46
N THR A 27 -9.27 0.74 -1.27
CA THR A 27 -8.40 -0.33 -1.76
C THR A 27 -8.69 -1.65 -1.05
N HIS A 28 -8.92 -1.63 0.27
CA HIS A 28 -9.30 -2.83 1.03
C HIS A 28 -10.61 -3.43 0.51
N ILE A 29 -11.61 -2.59 0.21
CA ILE A 29 -12.88 -3.03 -0.36
C ILE A 29 -12.68 -3.67 -1.75
N SER A 30 -12.01 -2.97 -2.67
CA SER A 30 -11.75 -3.48 -4.04
C SER A 30 -10.98 -4.80 -4.00
N VAL A 31 -9.99 -4.90 -3.12
CA VAL A 31 -9.22 -6.13 -2.93
C VAL A 31 -10.07 -7.32 -2.46
N GLN A 32 -11.09 -7.08 -1.63
CA GLN A 32 -12.01 -8.12 -1.16
C GLN A 32 -13.07 -8.50 -2.21
N SER A 33 -13.51 -7.56 -3.05
CA SER A 33 -14.59 -7.81 -4.03
C SER A 33 -14.08 -8.19 -5.42
N GLU A 34 -13.02 -7.55 -5.89
CA GLU A 34 -12.50 -7.61 -7.27
C GLU A 34 -11.16 -8.36 -7.36
N GLY A 35 -10.48 -8.55 -6.22
CA GLY A 35 -9.19 -9.21 -6.13
C GLY A 35 -8.01 -8.24 -6.03
N ILE A 36 -6.80 -8.80 -5.88
CA ILE A 36 -5.58 -8.02 -5.63
C ILE A 36 -5.26 -7.13 -6.83
N CYS A 37 -5.03 -5.84 -6.58
CA CYS A 37 -4.58 -4.87 -7.56
C CYS A 37 -3.58 -3.88 -6.93
N ASN A 38 -2.81 -3.16 -7.75
CA ASN A 38 -1.82 -2.17 -7.28
C ASN A 38 -2.25 -0.73 -7.65
N PRO A 39 -3.33 -0.19 -7.06
CA PRO A 39 -3.79 1.15 -7.38
C PRO A 39 -2.79 2.20 -6.91
N ARG A 40 -2.75 3.33 -7.64
CA ARG A 40 -1.93 4.49 -7.29
C ARG A 40 -2.77 5.52 -6.54
N GLY A 41 -2.39 5.81 -5.31
CA GLY A 41 -3.08 6.70 -4.40
C GLY A 41 -2.36 8.05 -4.19
N PRO A 42 -2.62 8.70 -3.03
CA PRO A 42 -1.99 9.94 -2.64
C PRO A 42 -0.47 9.90 -2.74
N PHE A 43 0.15 11.06 -2.94
CA PHE A 43 1.60 11.19 -3.06
C PHE A 43 2.22 10.37 -4.20
N LYS A 44 1.41 9.98 -5.17
CA LYS A 44 1.79 9.06 -6.24
C LYS A 44 2.34 7.74 -5.67
N ARG A 45 1.93 7.30 -4.49
CA ARG A 45 2.30 6.01 -3.92
C ARG A 45 1.31 4.95 -4.37
N SER A 46 1.82 3.83 -4.82
CA SER A 46 1.01 2.66 -5.18
C SER A 46 0.83 1.77 -3.95
N LEU A 47 -0.12 0.84 -3.96
CA LEU A 47 -0.38 -0.06 -2.82
C LEU A 47 0.89 -0.79 -2.36
N ILE A 48 1.77 -1.15 -3.29
CA ILE A 48 3.07 -1.78 -2.99
C ILE A 48 4.00 -0.88 -2.14
N HIS A 49 3.97 0.46 -2.30
CA HIS A 49 4.73 1.37 -1.42
C HIS A 49 4.21 1.30 0.01
N TYR A 50 2.89 1.26 0.18
CA TYR A 50 2.27 1.15 1.50
C TYR A 50 2.55 -0.21 2.13
N ALA A 51 2.45 -1.31 1.37
CA ALA A 51 2.75 -2.65 1.85
C ALA A 51 4.19 -2.78 2.37
N ALA A 52 5.17 -2.22 1.65
CA ALA A 52 6.57 -2.18 2.08
C ALA A 52 6.76 -1.37 3.37
N MET A 53 6.11 -0.21 3.49
CA MET A 53 6.12 0.61 4.70
C MET A 53 5.47 -0.08 5.91
N GLY A 54 4.49 -0.94 5.64
CA GLY A 54 3.64 -1.57 6.64
C GLY A 54 4.12 -2.91 7.18
N ASP A 55 5.29 -3.40 6.75
CA ASP A 55 5.73 -4.79 6.95
C ASP A 55 4.61 -5.80 6.63
N CYS A 56 3.89 -5.54 5.53
CA CYS A 56 2.77 -6.34 5.07
C CYS A 56 3.24 -7.34 4.02
N THR A 57 3.98 -8.35 4.48
CA THR A 57 4.65 -9.34 3.62
C THR A 57 3.68 -10.14 2.74
N GLU A 58 2.51 -10.53 3.24
CA GLU A 58 1.53 -11.29 2.46
C GLU A 58 0.99 -10.44 1.29
N LEU A 59 0.57 -9.20 1.57
CA LEU A 59 0.13 -8.25 0.55
C LEU A 59 1.26 -7.91 -0.43
N LEU A 60 2.48 -7.69 0.07
CA LEU A 60 3.64 -7.39 -0.76
C LEU A 60 3.90 -8.53 -1.75
N LEU A 61 3.95 -9.78 -1.28
CA LEU A 61 4.14 -10.96 -2.14
C LEU A 61 3.02 -11.08 -3.18
N ARG A 62 1.76 -10.91 -2.78
CA ARG A 62 0.63 -10.98 -3.71
C ARG A 62 0.66 -9.89 -4.77
N LEU A 63 1.14 -8.69 -4.43
CA LEU A 63 1.35 -7.61 -5.39
C LEU A 63 2.46 -7.95 -6.39
N LEU A 64 3.54 -8.57 -5.92
CA LEU A 64 4.62 -9.06 -6.79
C LEU A 64 4.13 -10.16 -7.74
N ASP A 65 3.30 -11.08 -7.26
CA ASP A 65 2.74 -12.18 -8.07
C ASP A 65 1.90 -11.68 -9.25
N ILE A 66 1.19 -10.56 -9.08
CA ILE A 66 0.42 -9.93 -10.18
C ILE A 66 1.26 -8.99 -11.05
N GLY A 67 2.58 -8.92 -10.83
CA GLY A 67 3.49 -8.09 -11.62
C GLY A 67 3.47 -6.61 -11.27
N ALA A 68 3.14 -6.24 -10.02
CA ALA A 68 3.23 -4.85 -9.59
C ALA A 68 4.67 -4.31 -9.76
N PRO A 69 4.84 -3.10 -10.33
CA PRO A 69 6.18 -2.55 -10.59
C PRO A 69 6.92 -2.25 -9.29
N ILE A 70 8.02 -2.96 -9.08
CA ILE A 70 8.84 -2.91 -7.85
C ILE A 70 9.70 -1.66 -7.72
N ASP A 71 9.98 -0.98 -8.84
CA ASP A 71 10.84 0.20 -8.90
C ASP A 71 10.06 1.49 -9.22
N ASP A 72 8.73 1.42 -9.15
CA ASP A 72 7.88 2.59 -9.39
C ASP A 72 8.18 3.67 -8.34
N ARG A 73 8.34 4.90 -8.81
CA ARG A 73 8.80 6.01 -7.96
C ARG A 73 7.61 6.87 -7.53
N ASP A 74 7.49 7.11 -6.24
CA ASP A 74 6.49 8.03 -5.69
C ASP A 74 6.83 9.51 -5.98
N GLN A 75 6.03 10.45 -5.48
CA GLN A 75 6.28 11.89 -5.67
C GLN A 75 7.66 12.36 -5.16
N ASN A 76 8.23 11.66 -4.19
CA ASN A 76 9.52 11.94 -3.57
C ASN A 76 10.66 11.16 -4.25
N LYS A 77 10.39 10.55 -5.41
CA LYS A 77 11.31 9.68 -6.15
C LYS A 77 11.72 8.42 -5.38
N ARG A 78 10.95 8.01 -4.36
CA ARG A 78 11.21 6.82 -3.56
C ARG A 78 10.56 5.59 -4.18
N THR A 79 11.29 4.48 -4.16
CA THR A 79 10.77 3.15 -4.52
C THR A 79 9.99 2.56 -3.33
N PRO A 80 9.18 1.51 -3.52
CA PRO A 80 8.59 0.75 -2.42
C PRO A 80 9.63 0.30 -1.40
N LEU A 81 10.78 -0.21 -1.86
CA LEU A 81 11.88 -0.63 -0.98
C LEU A 81 12.43 0.53 -0.14
N SER A 82 12.44 1.76 -0.66
CA SER A 82 12.87 2.94 0.09
C SER A 82 11.96 3.30 1.27
N TRP A 83 10.78 2.66 1.38
CA TRP A 83 9.83 2.83 2.48
C TRP A 83 9.83 1.66 3.46
N ALA A 84 10.50 0.54 3.16
CA ALA A 84 10.65 -0.56 4.09
C ALA A 84 11.45 -0.13 5.32
N ALA A 85 11.01 -0.56 6.51
CA ALA A 85 11.67 -0.29 7.78
C ALA A 85 12.86 -1.23 8.03
#